data_AF-A0AA40HLS8-F1
#
_entry.id   AF-A0AA40HLS8-F1
#
_cell.length_a   1.000
_cell.length_b   1.000
_cell.length_c   1.000
_cell.angle_alpha   90.00
_cell.angle_beta   90.00
_cell.angle_gamma   90.00
#
_symmetry.space_group_name_H-M   'P 1'
#
loop_
_entity.id
_entity.type
_entity.pdbx_description
1 polymer ?
#
loop_
_entity_poly.entity_id
_entity_poly.type
_entity_poly.pdbx_seq_one_letter_code
_entity_poly.pdbx_strand_id
1 'polypeptide(L)'
;MPPPLAATWALPLLLLVVRTPLPTGARPSPGPDYLRRGWLRLLAEGEGCAPCRSEECAAPRGCLAGRVLDACGCCWECANLEGQLCDLDPSAHFYGRCGEQLECRLDTGGDLSRGEVPEPLCVCRSQHPLCGSDGRTYSQICRLQEAALARPDANLTVVHPGPCESEPQIVLHPYDIWNVTGKDVIFGCEVFAYPMAAIEWRKDGLDIQLPGDDPHISVQFRGGPQRFEVTSWLQIQAVRPSDEGTYRCLARNALGQAEAPASLTVLTPDQLNSTGFPQLPAQHLVPEEEAESEEGEDYY
;
A
#
# COMPACT_ATOMS: atom_id res chain seq x y z
N MET A 1 3.51 97.38 30.26
CA MET A 1 4.57 97.83 31.20
C MET A 1 5.87 97.08 30.88
N PRO A 2 7.05 97.53 31.36
CA PRO A 2 8.21 97.62 30.46
C PRO A 2 9.28 96.50 30.71
N PRO A 3 10.62 96.67 30.55
CA PRO A 3 11.46 95.75 29.75
C PRO A 3 12.59 95.19 30.68
N PRO A 4 13.91 95.19 30.35
CA PRO A 4 14.67 94.98 29.10
C PRO A 4 15.36 93.57 29.19
N LEU A 5 16.58 93.20 28.74
CA LEU A 5 17.81 93.82 28.19
C LEU A 5 18.44 92.87 27.13
N ALA A 6 19.49 93.35 26.45
CA ALA A 6 20.40 92.52 25.65
C ALA A 6 21.80 92.47 26.31
N ALA A 7 22.57 91.40 26.06
CA ALA A 7 23.99 91.33 26.39
C ALA A 7 24.74 90.41 25.39
N THR A 8 25.60 91.00 24.56
CA THR A 8 26.48 90.29 23.61
C THR A 8 27.92 90.31 24.12
N TRP A 9 28.55 89.13 24.24
CA TRP A 9 29.99 88.99 24.56
C TRP A 9 30.65 87.97 23.61
N ALA A 10 31.98 88.03 23.52
CA ALA A 10 32.74 87.57 22.35
C ALA A 10 33.03 86.06 22.25
N LEU A 11 33.41 85.62 21.04
CA LEU A 11 33.91 84.26 20.76
C LEU A 11 35.28 84.00 21.40
N PRO A 12 35.59 82.72 21.61
CA PRO A 12 36.88 82.15 21.20
C PRO A 12 36.70 81.03 20.15
N LEU A 13 37.63 80.91 19.19
CA LEU A 13 37.77 79.70 18.38
C LEU A 13 38.35 78.58 19.26
N LEU A 14 37.74 77.39 19.27
CA LEU A 14 38.37 76.18 19.76
C LEU A 14 38.24 75.01 18.77
N LEU A 15 39.36 74.32 18.60
CA LEU A 15 39.67 73.22 17.67
C LEU A 15 38.56 72.16 17.45
N LEU A 16 38.31 71.85 16.17
CA LEU A 16 37.59 70.63 15.75
C LEU A 16 38.39 69.37 16.11
N VAL A 17 37.94 68.62 17.11
CA VAL A 17 38.36 67.23 17.33
C VAL A 17 37.33 66.30 16.72
N VAL A 18 37.58 65.84 15.49
CA VAL A 18 36.74 64.83 14.84
C VAL A 18 36.91 63.50 15.57
N ARG A 19 35.93 63.14 16.40
CA ARG A 19 35.81 61.78 16.93
C ARG A 19 35.39 60.84 15.81
N THR A 20 36.37 60.17 15.20
CA THR A 20 36.09 58.98 14.39
C THR A 20 35.47 57.89 15.27
N PRO A 21 34.34 57.28 14.87
CA PRO A 21 33.84 56.10 15.58
C PRO A 21 34.81 54.94 15.36
N LEU A 22 35.06 54.17 16.42
CA LEU A 22 35.83 52.93 16.35
C LEU A 22 35.13 51.96 15.38
N PRO A 23 35.85 51.25 14.48
CA PRO A 23 35.20 50.33 13.56
C PRO A 23 34.49 49.21 14.33
N THR A 24 33.16 49.21 14.26
CA THR A 24 32.33 48.12 14.77
C THR A 24 32.64 46.87 13.94
N GLY A 25 33.39 45.93 14.51
CA GLY A 25 33.66 44.64 13.86
C GLY A 25 32.36 43.99 13.42
N ALA A 26 32.28 43.61 12.15
CA ALA A 26 31.07 43.06 11.57
C ALA A 26 30.67 41.79 12.32
N ARG A 27 29.54 41.85 13.06
CA ARG A 27 28.95 40.67 13.68
C ARG A 27 28.57 39.72 12.54
N PRO A 28 29.05 38.46 12.51
CA PRO A 28 28.66 37.53 11.47
C PRO A 28 27.14 37.39 11.45
N SER A 29 26.58 37.23 10.26
CA SER A 29 25.13 37.07 10.06
C SER A 29 24.61 35.91 10.91
N PRO A 30 23.40 36.02 11.50
CA PRO A 30 22.76 34.86 12.10
C PRO A 30 22.59 33.79 11.02
N GLY A 31 23.13 32.60 11.27
CA GLY A 31 22.91 31.43 10.41
C GLY A 31 21.43 31.04 10.40
N PRO A 32 21.03 30.15 9.46
CA PRO A 32 19.63 29.76 9.27
C PRO A 32 18.97 29.33 10.59
N ASP A 33 17.93 30.07 10.96
CA ASP A 33 17.37 30.14 12.33
C ASP A 33 16.57 28.90 12.75
N TYR A 34 16.61 27.85 11.94
CA TYR A 34 15.75 26.67 11.98
C TYR A 34 16.25 25.65 13.02
N LEU A 35 17.55 25.35 13.03
CA LEU A 35 18.14 24.33 13.90
C LEU A 35 18.15 24.72 15.39
N ARG A 36 18.02 26.02 15.71
CA ARG A 36 18.02 26.51 17.10
C ARG A 36 16.65 26.43 17.78
N ARG A 37 15.60 26.04 17.05
CA ARG A 37 14.19 26.08 17.51
C ARG A 37 13.59 24.71 17.86
N GLY A 38 14.32 23.60 17.68
CA GLY A 38 13.87 22.26 18.06
C GLY A 38 13.83 22.06 19.58
N TRP A 39 15.02 21.98 20.20
CA TRP A 39 15.17 21.75 21.65
C TRP A 39 14.48 22.81 22.53
N LEU A 40 14.36 24.06 22.05
CA LEU A 40 13.66 25.13 22.77
C LEU A 40 12.13 25.02 22.71
N ARG A 41 11.55 24.23 21.80
CA ARG A 41 10.12 23.85 21.85
C ARG A 41 9.87 22.73 22.84
N LEU A 42 10.79 21.76 22.94
CA LEU A 42 10.72 20.67 23.93
C LEU A 42 10.87 21.16 25.39
N LEU A 43 11.51 22.32 25.60
CA LEU A 43 11.62 22.98 26.91
C LEU A 43 10.50 23.99 27.20
N ALA A 44 9.51 24.12 26.30
CA ALA A 44 8.30 24.90 26.54
C ALA A 44 7.19 24.03 27.15
N GLU A 45 7.53 23.22 28.15
CA GLU A 45 6.56 22.44 28.91
C GLU A 45 5.60 23.36 29.66
N GLY A 46 4.29 23.10 29.54
CA GLY A 46 3.34 23.52 30.58
C GLY A 46 2.59 24.84 30.42
N GLU A 47 2.20 25.26 29.20
CA GLU A 47 0.85 25.85 29.06
C GLU A 47 -0.17 24.70 29.08
N GLY A 48 -0.53 24.27 30.30
CA GLY A 48 -1.59 23.28 30.50
C GLY A 48 -2.92 23.81 29.96
N CYS A 49 -3.68 22.94 29.31
CA CYS A 49 -4.90 23.29 28.58
C CYS A 49 -5.83 24.24 29.33
N ALA A 50 -6.18 25.34 28.65
CA ALA A 50 -7.17 26.29 29.15
C ALA A 50 -8.53 25.61 29.42
N PRO A 51 -9.33 26.09 30.38
CA PRO A 51 -10.65 25.53 30.66
C PRO A 51 -11.53 25.57 29.41
N CYS A 52 -11.99 24.40 28.97
CA CYS A 52 -12.67 24.22 27.70
C CYS A 52 -13.94 25.08 27.56
N ARG A 53 -14.10 25.69 26.38
CA ARG A 53 -15.29 26.46 25.96
C ARG A 53 -15.79 25.93 24.62
N SER A 54 -16.67 24.94 24.70
CA SER A 54 -17.27 24.24 23.54
C SER A 54 -17.91 25.18 22.50
N GLU A 55 -18.38 26.33 22.97
CA GLU A 55 -19.06 27.39 22.25
C GLU A 55 -18.13 28.32 21.45
N GLU A 56 -16.83 28.31 21.76
CA GLU A 56 -15.79 29.01 20.98
C GLU A 56 -15.18 28.11 19.88
N CYS A 57 -15.44 26.80 19.92
CA CYS A 57 -14.92 25.82 18.96
C CYS A 57 -15.55 25.92 17.57
N ALA A 58 -14.73 25.97 16.53
CA ALA A 58 -15.19 25.86 15.14
C ALA A 58 -15.63 24.42 14.80
N ALA A 59 -16.82 24.24 14.24
CA ALA A 59 -17.31 22.92 13.82
C ALA A 59 -16.64 22.46 12.50
N PRO A 60 -15.84 21.37 12.49
CA PRO A 60 -15.03 21.00 11.33
C PRO A 60 -15.89 20.31 10.26
N ARG A 61 -15.54 20.51 8.99
CA ARG A 61 -16.32 20.08 7.81
C ARG A 61 -15.48 19.19 6.89
N GLY A 62 -16.12 18.20 6.26
CA GLY A 62 -15.45 17.31 5.31
C GLY A 62 -14.49 16.27 5.94
N CYS A 63 -14.62 15.99 7.24
CA CYS A 63 -13.75 15.04 7.94
C CYS A 63 -14.05 13.59 7.53
N LEU A 64 -13.24 13.03 6.62
CA LEU A 64 -13.48 11.71 6.03
C LEU A 64 -13.12 10.53 6.96
N ALA A 65 -12.22 10.73 7.94
CA ALA A 65 -11.91 9.72 8.97
C ALA A 65 -12.78 9.85 10.24
N GLY A 66 -13.86 10.62 10.18
CA GLY A 66 -14.64 11.04 11.34
C GLY A 66 -13.98 12.20 12.07
N ARG A 67 -14.33 12.38 13.35
CA ARG A 67 -13.86 13.50 14.17
C ARG A 67 -13.24 12.98 15.46
N VAL A 68 -12.21 13.69 15.92
CA VAL A 68 -11.51 13.49 17.19
C VAL A 68 -11.58 14.77 18.01
N LEU A 69 -11.30 14.66 19.30
CA LEU A 69 -11.03 15.84 20.12
C LEU A 69 -9.55 16.22 19.98
N ASP A 70 -9.29 17.52 20.06
CA ASP A 70 -7.95 18.12 20.06
C ASP A 70 -7.00 17.55 21.14
N ALA A 71 -5.77 18.05 21.19
CA ALA A 71 -4.78 17.68 22.20
C ALA A 71 -5.25 17.96 23.65
N CYS A 72 -6.21 18.86 23.83
CA CYS A 72 -6.79 19.28 25.11
C CYS A 72 -8.12 18.61 25.47
N GLY A 73 -8.67 17.76 24.60
CA GLY A 73 -9.98 17.13 24.79
C GLY A 73 -11.17 18.09 24.66
N CYS A 74 -11.02 19.24 24.01
CA CYS A 74 -12.03 20.31 24.01
C CYS A 74 -12.80 20.46 22.69
N CYS A 75 -12.13 20.92 21.64
CA CYS A 75 -12.72 21.16 20.34
C CYS A 75 -12.68 19.90 19.46
N TRP A 76 -13.66 19.80 18.57
CA TRP A 76 -13.69 18.75 17.55
C TRP A 76 -12.83 19.14 16.36
N GLU A 77 -11.94 18.25 15.96
CA GLU A 77 -11.10 18.37 14.77
C GLU A 77 -11.38 17.23 13.79
N CYS A 78 -10.95 17.37 12.54
CA CYS A 78 -10.96 16.24 11.61
C CYS A 78 -9.87 15.25 12.01
N ALA A 79 -10.21 13.97 12.07
CA ALA A 79 -9.24 12.93 12.40
C ALA A 79 -8.38 12.55 11.17
N ASN A 80 -7.21 11.97 11.43
CA ASN A 80 -6.29 11.56 10.38
C ASN A 80 -6.79 10.28 9.68
N LEU A 81 -6.68 10.27 8.35
CA LEU A 81 -7.02 9.17 7.46
C LEU A 81 -5.96 8.07 7.46
N GLU A 82 -6.34 6.90 6.91
CA GLU A 82 -5.38 5.84 6.60
C GLU A 82 -4.21 6.35 5.75
N GLY A 83 -2.98 6.00 6.15
CA GLY A 83 -1.74 6.43 5.49
C GLY A 83 -1.30 7.87 5.80
N GLN A 84 -1.99 8.59 6.69
CA GLN A 84 -1.50 9.86 7.22
C GLN A 84 -0.66 9.67 8.48
N LEU A 85 0.30 10.57 8.69
CA LEU A 85 1.11 10.64 9.90
C LEU A 85 0.24 10.84 11.15
N CYS A 86 0.71 10.34 12.30
CA CYS A 86 -0.01 10.44 13.56
C CYS A 86 0.93 10.40 14.76
N ASP A 87 0.47 10.92 15.89
CA ASP A 87 1.24 10.86 17.13
C ASP A 87 0.97 9.54 17.86
N LEU A 88 2.03 8.85 18.29
CA LEU A 88 1.95 7.62 19.09
C LEU A 88 1.58 7.90 20.56
N ASP A 89 1.82 9.12 21.03
CA ASP A 89 1.55 9.52 22.41
C ASP A 89 0.08 9.98 22.59
N PRO A 90 -0.49 9.85 23.80
CA PRO A 90 -1.86 10.28 24.05
C PRO A 90 -2.11 11.79 23.99
N SER A 91 -1.09 12.66 23.94
CA SER A 91 -1.30 14.10 23.83
C SER A 91 -1.66 14.50 22.41
N ALA A 92 -1.05 13.87 21.40
CA ALA A 92 -1.31 14.07 19.98
C ALA A 92 -1.20 15.55 19.53
N HIS A 93 -0.07 16.16 19.86
CA HIS A 93 0.20 17.59 19.71
C HIS A 93 0.75 17.99 18.32
N PHE A 94 1.34 17.09 17.53
CA PHE A 94 2.10 17.47 16.33
C PHE A 94 1.48 16.97 15.02
N TYR A 95 1.23 15.67 14.91
CA TYR A 95 0.52 15.10 13.77
C TYR A 95 -0.98 14.90 14.05
N GLY A 96 -1.37 14.77 15.32
CA GLY A 96 -2.77 14.56 15.72
C GLY A 96 -3.19 13.08 15.77
N ARG A 97 -4.49 12.85 15.91
CA ARG A 97 -5.09 11.53 16.19
C ARG A 97 -5.69 10.90 14.95
N CYS A 98 -5.51 9.58 14.81
CA CYS A 98 -6.23 8.78 13.82
C CYS A 98 -7.75 8.75 14.06
N GLY A 99 -8.51 8.53 12.98
CA GLY A 99 -9.96 8.38 13.02
C GLY A 99 -10.48 7.13 13.73
N GLU A 100 -11.80 6.98 13.75
CA GLU A 100 -12.44 5.77 14.28
C GLU A 100 -12.01 4.54 13.45
N GLN A 101 -11.87 3.39 14.10
CA GLN A 101 -11.36 2.13 13.51
C GLN A 101 -9.93 2.19 12.92
N LEU A 102 -9.23 3.32 13.03
CA LEU A 102 -7.81 3.46 12.72
C LEU A 102 -6.95 3.34 14.00
N GLU A 103 -5.67 3.02 13.84
CA GLU A 103 -4.69 2.90 14.91
C GLU A 103 -3.35 3.49 14.47
N CYS A 104 -2.71 4.29 15.32
CA CYS A 104 -1.40 4.88 15.02
C CYS A 104 -0.28 3.86 15.27
N ARG A 105 0.50 3.52 14.24
CA ARG A 105 1.54 2.49 14.32
C ARG A 105 2.77 2.89 13.49
N LEU A 106 3.95 2.56 13.99
CA LEU A 106 5.20 2.67 13.23
C LEU A 106 5.17 1.69 12.06
N ASP A 107 5.42 2.16 10.84
CA ASP A 107 5.61 1.27 9.70
C ASP A 107 7.06 0.73 9.69
N THR A 108 7.22 -0.49 10.18
CA THR A 108 8.49 -1.24 10.13
C THR A 108 8.52 -2.24 8.97
N GLY A 109 7.66 -2.08 7.95
CA GLY A 109 7.49 -3.01 6.84
C GLY A 109 8.45 -2.78 5.66
N GLY A 110 9.16 -1.65 5.62
CA GLY A 110 10.20 -1.38 4.63
C GLY A 110 11.55 -2.01 4.98
N ASP A 111 12.39 -2.22 3.96
CA ASP A 111 13.81 -2.57 4.12
C ASP A 111 14.60 -1.32 4.56
N LEU A 112 14.40 -0.93 5.82
CA LEU A 112 14.88 0.33 6.39
C LEU A 112 16.40 0.44 6.26
N SER A 113 16.85 1.38 5.42
CA SER A 113 18.27 1.60 5.21
C SER A 113 18.91 2.09 6.52
N ARG A 114 20.08 1.53 6.86
CA ARG A 114 20.74 1.68 8.18
C ARG A 114 20.79 3.13 8.68
N GLY A 115 19.83 3.49 9.54
CA GLY A 115 19.72 4.81 10.16
C GLY A 115 18.36 5.51 9.98
N GLU A 116 17.48 4.99 9.12
CA GLU A 116 16.11 5.51 8.97
C GLU A 116 15.26 5.22 10.22
N VAL A 117 14.53 6.23 10.69
CA VAL A 117 13.56 6.11 11.79
C VAL A 117 12.18 5.93 11.14
N PRO A 118 11.46 4.83 11.38
CA PRO A 118 10.16 4.60 10.76
C PRO A 118 9.15 5.66 11.23
N GLU A 119 8.34 6.18 10.30
CA GLU A 119 7.32 7.17 10.63
C GLU A 119 6.04 6.49 11.14
N PRO A 120 5.36 7.07 12.15
CA PRO A 120 4.07 6.57 12.64
C PRO A 120 2.91 6.98 11.73
N LEU A 121 2.16 5.98 11.23
CA LEU A 121 1.04 6.14 10.31
C LEU A 121 -0.26 5.56 10.89
N CYS A 122 -1.39 6.17 10.51
CA CYS A 122 -2.70 5.61 10.78
C CYS A 122 -2.99 4.41 9.86
N VAL A 123 -3.26 3.24 10.43
CA VAL A 123 -3.63 2.03 9.69
C VAL A 123 -4.99 1.48 10.17
N CYS A 124 -5.76 0.85 9.28
CA CYS A 124 -7.07 0.30 9.65
C CYS A 124 -6.93 -0.93 10.57
N ARG A 125 -7.71 -0.96 11.66
CA ARG A 125 -7.71 -2.02 12.68
C ARG A 125 -8.26 -3.36 12.19
N SER A 126 -8.94 -3.38 11.04
CA SER A 126 -9.47 -4.61 10.44
C SER A 126 -9.31 -4.62 8.94
N GLN A 127 -8.53 -5.58 8.43
CA GLN A 127 -8.33 -5.87 7.01
C GLN A 127 -9.37 -6.89 6.48
N HIS A 128 -10.61 -6.82 6.99
CA HIS A 128 -11.70 -7.72 6.60
C HIS A 128 -12.64 -7.01 5.62
N PRO A 129 -12.86 -7.54 4.41
CA PRO A 129 -13.78 -6.94 3.47
C PRO A 129 -15.23 -7.05 3.95
N LEU A 130 -16.05 -6.08 3.52
CA LEU A 130 -17.43 -5.87 3.93
C LEU A 130 -18.31 -5.58 2.71
N CYS A 131 -19.58 -5.96 2.76
CA CYS A 131 -20.57 -5.51 1.78
C CYS A 131 -21.28 -4.23 2.27
N GLY A 132 -21.21 -3.17 1.46
CA GLY A 132 -21.92 -1.91 1.72
C GLY A 132 -23.37 -1.93 1.21
N SER A 133 -24.22 -1.08 1.78
CA SER A 133 -25.63 -0.92 1.35
C SER A 133 -25.80 -0.33 -0.06
N ASP A 134 -24.73 0.16 -0.69
CA ASP A 134 -24.68 0.52 -2.11
C ASP A 134 -24.29 -0.66 -3.03
N GLY A 135 -24.23 -1.88 -2.49
CA GLY A 135 -23.91 -3.11 -3.23
C GLY A 135 -22.42 -3.27 -3.57
N ARG A 136 -21.54 -2.47 -2.95
CA ARG A 136 -20.10 -2.49 -3.23
C ARG A 136 -19.33 -3.22 -2.14
N THR A 137 -18.40 -4.07 -2.57
CA THR A 137 -17.36 -4.63 -1.68
C THR A 137 -16.39 -3.53 -1.29
N TYR A 138 -16.23 -3.31 0.01
CA TYR A 138 -15.16 -2.52 0.60
C TYR A 138 -14.09 -3.46 1.12
N SER A 139 -12.80 -3.13 0.92
CA SER A 139 -11.68 -3.94 1.42
C SER A 139 -11.61 -4.00 2.95
N GLN A 140 -12.13 -2.97 3.62
CA GLN A 140 -12.12 -2.82 5.08
C GLN A 140 -13.07 -1.72 5.57
N ILE A 141 -13.37 -1.72 6.87
CA ILE A 141 -14.31 -0.79 7.52
C ILE A 141 -13.94 0.69 7.30
N CYS A 142 -12.66 1.05 7.39
CA CYS A 142 -12.22 2.43 7.28
C CYS A 142 -12.55 3.04 5.91
N ARG A 143 -12.54 2.24 4.83
CA ARG A 143 -12.89 2.67 3.48
C ARG A 143 -14.40 2.81 3.26
N LEU A 144 -15.21 2.05 3.99
CA LEU A 144 -16.66 2.21 4.01
C LEU A 144 -17.05 3.48 4.79
N GLN A 145 -16.41 3.72 5.94
CA GLN A 145 -16.59 4.96 6.72
C GLN A 145 -16.16 6.21 5.93
N GLU A 146 -15.00 6.17 5.26
CA GLU A 146 -14.53 7.23 4.34
C GLU A 146 -15.58 7.55 3.26
N ALA A 147 -16.11 6.52 2.58
CA ALA A 147 -17.10 6.68 1.53
C ALA A 147 -18.49 7.13 2.03
N ALA A 148 -18.86 6.80 3.27
CA ALA A 148 -20.09 7.24 3.92
C ALA A 148 -20.01 8.72 4.32
N LEU A 149 -18.88 9.13 4.94
CA LEU A 149 -18.63 10.51 5.35
C LEU A 149 -18.40 11.46 4.16
N ALA A 150 -17.90 10.95 3.04
CA ALA A 150 -17.82 11.68 1.77
C ALA A 150 -19.19 11.99 1.15
N ARG A 151 -20.23 11.18 1.44
CA ARG A 151 -21.59 11.33 0.88
C ARG A 151 -22.67 11.00 1.93
N PRO A 152 -22.89 11.88 2.94
CA PRO A 152 -23.83 11.59 4.03
C PRO A 152 -25.26 11.26 3.57
N ASP A 153 -25.74 11.93 2.51
CA ASP A 153 -27.08 11.72 1.95
C ASP A 153 -27.31 10.30 1.37
N ALA A 154 -26.24 9.52 1.14
CA ALA A 154 -26.31 8.18 0.60
C ALA A 154 -26.70 7.10 1.63
N ASN A 155 -26.69 7.41 2.93
CA ASN A 155 -26.99 6.45 4.02
C ASN A 155 -26.24 5.11 3.90
N LEU A 156 -24.94 5.17 3.59
CA LEU A 156 -24.09 3.99 3.42
C LEU A 156 -23.86 3.28 4.78
N THR A 157 -24.19 2.00 4.85
CA THR A 157 -24.04 1.14 6.04
C THR A 157 -23.44 -0.21 5.66
N VAL A 158 -22.90 -0.94 6.64
CA VAL A 158 -22.51 -2.35 6.46
C VAL A 158 -23.79 -3.21 6.36
N VAL A 159 -23.86 -4.10 5.37
CA VAL A 159 -24.93 -5.12 5.25
C VAL A 159 -24.50 -6.41 5.95
N HIS A 160 -23.31 -6.92 5.60
CA HIS A 160 -22.71 -8.11 6.21
C HIS A 160 -21.17 -8.09 6.09
N PRO A 161 -20.45 -8.86 6.94
CA PRO A 161 -19.02 -9.11 6.74
C PRO A 161 -18.78 -10.05 5.55
N GLY A 162 -17.58 -9.95 4.95
CA GLY A 162 -17.28 -10.57 3.65
C GLY A 162 -17.59 -9.62 2.48
N PRO A 163 -17.08 -9.91 1.27
CA PRO A 163 -17.42 -9.14 0.07
C PRO A 163 -18.92 -9.28 -0.26
N CYS A 164 -19.47 -8.36 -1.04
CA CYS A 164 -20.82 -8.54 -1.60
C CYS A 164 -20.88 -9.77 -2.51
N GLU A 165 -22.07 -10.36 -2.62
CA GLU A 165 -22.32 -11.48 -3.52
C GLU A 165 -22.11 -11.09 -4.99
N SER A 166 -21.41 -11.94 -5.75
CA SER A 166 -21.08 -11.74 -7.16
C SER A 166 -21.13 -13.03 -7.97
N GLU A 167 -21.32 -12.91 -9.28
CA GLU A 167 -20.96 -13.99 -10.21
C GLU A 167 -19.44 -14.32 -10.11
N PRO A 168 -18.99 -15.51 -10.55
CA PRO A 168 -17.58 -15.86 -10.53
C PRO A 168 -16.77 -14.98 -11.49
N GLN A 169 -15.57 -14.56 -11.07
CA GLN A 169 -14.66 -13.76 -11.88
C GLN A 169 -13.30 -14.46 -11.98
N ILE A 170 -12.86 -14.77 -13.20
CA ILE A 170 -11.59 -15.44 -13.45
C ILE A 170 -10.47 -14.39 -13.37
N VAL A 171 -9.73 -14.38 -12.26
CA VAL A 171 -8.67 -13.39 -11.97
C VAL A 171 -7.34 -13.80 -12.59
N LEU A 172 -7.03 -15.10 -12.64
CA LEU A 172 -5.94 -15.66 -13.43
C LEU A 172 -6.53 -16.59 -14.49
N HIS A 173 -6.39 -16.19 -15.76
CA HIS A 173 -6.79 -17.02 -16.89
C HIS A 173 -5.71 -18.08 -17.18
N PRO A 174 -6.09 -19.28 -17.65
CA PRO A 174 -5.12 -20.20 -18.23
C PRO A 174 -4.50 -19.60 -19.49
N TYR A 175 -3.24 -19.94 -19.75
CA TYR A 175 -2.47 -19.48 -20.90
C TYR A 175 -2.31 -20.60 -21.94
N ASP A 176 -2.20 -20.25 -23.22
CA ASP A 176 -1.87 -21.20 -24.28
C ASP A 176 -0.48 -21.84 -24.03
N ILE A 177 -0.38 -23.16 -24.19
CA ILE A 177 0.85 -23.93 -23.96
C ILE A 177 1.16 -24.75 -25.21
N TRP A 178 2.42 -24.70 -25.65
CA TRP A 178 2.98 -25.67 -26.59
C TRP A 178 4.02 -26.52 -25.87
N ASN A 179 4.07 -27.82 -26.17
CA ASN A 179 5.06 -28.73 -25.58
C ASN A 179 5.37 -29.90 -26.53
N VAL A 180 6.44 -30.65 -26.24
CA VAL A 180 6.82 -31.84 -26.99
C VAL A 180 6.13 -33.08 -26.41
N THR A 181 5.78 -34.03 -27.29
CA THR A 181 5.18 -35.33 -26.92
C THR A 181 5.95 -36.02 -25.78
N GLY A 182 5.24 -36.52 -24.77
CA GLY A 182 5.83 -37.21 -23.61
C GLY A 182 6.33 -36.28 -22.49
N LYS A 183 6.04 -34.98 -22.54
CA LYS A 183 6.23 -34.03 -21.43
C LYS A 183 4.93 -33.82 -20.65
N ASP A 184 5.05 -33.28 -19.44
CA ASP A 184 3.88 -32.89 -18.64
C ASP A 184 3.47 -31.44 -18.96
N VAL A 185 2.17 -31.15 -18.86
CA VAL A 185 1.58 -29.82 -19.00
C VAL A 185 0.63 -29.56 -17.82
N ILE A 186 0.61 -28.31 -17.33
CA ILE A 186 -0.31 -27.86 -16.28
C ILE A 186 -0.94 -26.54 -16.71
N PHE A 187 -2.26 -26.52 -16.82
CA PHE A 187 -3.03 -25.27 -16.88
C PHE A 187 -3.45 -24.85 -15.47
N GLY A 188 -3.36 -23.55 -15.17
CA GLY A 188 -3.87 -22.94 -13.95
C GLY A 188 -5.04 -22.01 -14.24
N CYS A 189 -6.04 -21.99 -13.37
CA CYS A 189 -7.17 -21.07 -13.43
C CYS A 189 -7.51 -20.61 -12.02
N GLU A 190 -7.66 -19.30 -11.82
CA GLU A 190 -7.94 -18.72 -10.50
C GLU A 190 -9.19 -17.86 -10.55
N VAL A 191 -10.07 -18.04 -9.56
CA VAL A 191 -11.44 -17.53 -9.59
C VAL A 191 -11.78 -16.87 -8.27
N PHE A 192 -12.09 -15.58 -8.30
CA PHE A 192 -12.75 -14.88 -7.21
C PHE A 192 -14.26 -15.13 -7.28
N ALA A 193 -14.90 -15.54 -6.18
CA ALA A 193 -16.36 -15.69 -6.11
C ALA A 193 -16.89 -15.64 -4.68
N TYR A 194 -17.99 -14.91 -4.47
CA TYR A 194 -18.76 -14.96 -3.23
C TYR A 194 -20.26 -15.16 -3.55
N PRO A 195 -20.91 -16.27 -3.11
CA PRO A 195 -20.29 -17.46 -2.51
C PRO A 195 -19.30 -18.15 -3.47
N MET A 196 -18.39 -18.95 -2.91
CA MET A 196 -17.33 -19.64 -3.66
C MET A 196 -17.90 -20.48 -4.82
N ALA A 197 -17.21 -20.43 -5.96
CA ALA A 197 -17.59 -21.17 -7.16
C ALA A 197 -17.08 -22.61 -7.13
N ALA A 198 -17.84 -23.52 -7.75
CA ALA A 198 -17.30 -24.78 -8.26
C ALA A 198 -16.52 -24.50 -9.55
N ILE A 199 -15.41 -25.20 -9.77
CA ILE A 199 -14.60 -25.11 -10.98
C ILE A 199 -14.59 -26.47 -11.67
N GLU A 200 -14.95 -26.48 -12.94
CA GLU A 200 -14.87 -27.62 -13.86
C GLU A 200 -13.84 -27.33 -14.95
N TRP A 201 -13.20 -28.37 -15.47
CA TRP A 201 -12.41 -28.28 -16.70
C TRP A 201 -13.09 -29.09 -17.81
N ARG A 202 -13.11 -28.56 -19.03
CA ARG A 202 -13.70 -29.22 -20.21
C ARG A 202 -12.71 -29.16 -21.38
N LYS A 203 -12.79 -30.13 -22.30
CA LYS A 203 -12.09 -30.11 -23.58
C LYS A 203 -13.06 -29.88 -24.73
N ASP A 204 -12.72 -28.94 -25.60
CA ASP A 204 -13.52 -28.57 -26.75
C ASP A 204 -13.68 -29.73 -27.74
N GLY A 205 -14.86 -29.82 -28.35
CA GLY A 205 -15.24 -30.91 -29.26
C GLY A 205 -15.72 -32.20 -28.56
N LEU A 206 -15.51 -32.36 -27.24
CA LEU A 206 -15.99 -33.52 -26.47
C LEU A 206 -17.04 -33.19 -25.40
N ASP A 207 -17.07 -31.95 -24.88
CA ASP A 207 -17.93 -31.49 -23.75
C ASP A 207 -17.93 -32.43 -22.52
N ILE A 208 -16.83 -33.16 -22.33
CA ILE A 208 -16.59 -34.03 -21.18
C ILE A 208 -15.88 -33.22 -20.10
N GLN A 209 -16.40 -33.34 -18.88
CA GLN A 209 -15.77 -32.82 -17.66
C GLN A 209 -14.53 -33.65 -17.32
N LEU A 210 -13.38 -32.98 -17.25
CA LEU A 210 -12.10 -33.59 -16.94
C LEU A 210 -11.96 -33.84 -15.42
N PRO A 211 -11.22 -34.88 -14.98
CA PRO A 211 -10.37 -35.76 -15.79
C PRO A 211 -11.11 -36.82 -16.62
N GLY A 212 -12.41 -37.05 -16.36
CA GLY A 212 -13.16 -38.13 -17.00
C GLY A 212 -12.60 -39.50 -16.63
N ASP A 213 -12.55 -40.41 -17.60
CA ASP A 213 -12.02 -41.78 -17.44
C ASP A 213 -10.51 -41.91 -17.78
N ASP A 214 -9.79 -40.84 -18.15
CA ASP A 214 -8.39 -40.96 -18.58
C ASP A 214 -7.39 -40.86 -17.41
N PRO A 215 -6.62 -41.91 -17.09
CA PRO A 215 -5.68 -41.92 -15.98
C PRO A 215 -4.45 -41.02 -16.15
N HIS A 216 -4.19 -40.44 -17.33
CA HIS A 216 -3.08 -39.48 -17.50
C HIS A 216 -3.49 -38.01 -17.24
N ILE A 217 -4.78 -37.76 -17.04
CA ILE A 217 -5.31 -36.42 -16.74
C ILE A 217 -5.69 -36.35 -15.25
N SER A 218 -5.37 -35.23 -14.59
CA SER A 218 -5.83 -34.98 -13.22
C SER A 218 -6.22 -33.52 -13.02
N VAL A 219 -7.27 -33.30 -12.22
CA VAL A 219 -7.73 -31.97 -11.82
C VAL A 219 -7.57 -31.84 -10.31
N GLN A 220 -6.98 -30.71 -9.87
CA GLN A 220 -6.91 -30.32 -8.47
C GLN A 220 -7.57 -28.97 -8.26
N PHE A 221 -8.08 -28.72 -7.05
CA PHE A 221 -8.61 -27.43 -6.61
C PHE A 221 -8.18 -27.18 -5.16
N ARG A 222 -7.85 -25.94 -4.82
CA ARG A 222 -7.58 -25.47 -3.45
C ARG A 222 -8.09 -24.03 -3.31
N GLY A 223 -8.17 -23.54 -2.06
CA GLY A 223 -8.33 -22.10 -1.83
C GLY A 223 -7.17 -21.33 -2.48
N GLY A 224 -7.48 -20.17 -3.04
CA GLY A 224 -6.52 -19.34 -3.76
C GLY A 224 -5.52 -18.60 -2.85
N PRO A 225 -4.65 -17.76 -3.43
CA PRO A 225 -3.66 -17.00 -2.68
C PRO A 225 -4.30 -15.93 -1.79
N GLN A 226 -5.44 -15.36 -2.19
CA GLN A 226 -6.21 -14.41 -1.38
C GLN A 226 -7.54 -15.01 -0.89
N ARG A 227 -8.26 -14.23 -0.08
CA ARG A 227 -9.52 -14.65 0.53
C ARG A 227 -10.64 -14.61 -0.52
N PHE A 228 -11.52 -15.60 -0.51
CA PHE A 228 -12.64 -15.76 -1.46
C PHE A 228 -12.22 -16.07 -2.91
N GLU A 229 -10.94 -16.43 -3.11
CA GLU A 229 -10.44 -17.03 -4.34
C GLU A 229 -10.35 -18.55 -4.23
N VAL A 230 -10.45 -19.23 -5.37
CA VAL A 230 -10.21 -20.66 -5.55
C VAL A 230 -9.32 -20.84 -6.78
N THR A 231 -8.21 -21.56 -6.62
CA THR A 231 -7.31 -21.91 -7.73
C THR A 231 -7.50 -23.39 -8.10
N SER A 232 -7.63 -23.67 -9.39
CA SER A 232 -7.67 -25.01 -9.94
C SER A 232 -6.55 -25.23 -10.94
N TRP A 233 -6.03 -26.45 -10.95
CA TRP A 233 -4.99 -26.91 -11.87
C TRP A 233 -5.46 -28.15 -12.62
N LEU A 234 -5.30 -28.13 -13.94
CA LEU A 234 -5.48 -29.28 -14.83
C LEU A 234 -4.08 -29.74 -15.27
N GLN A 235 -3.63 -30.91 -14.78
CA GLN A 235 -2.38 -31.54 -15.19
C GLN A 235 -2.66 -32.66 -16.21
N ILE A 236 -1.90 -32.66 -17.30
CA ILE A 236 -1.90 -33.68 -18.34
C ILE A 236 -0.50 -34.27 -18.37
N GLN A 237 -0.37 -35.56 -18.02
CA GLN A 237 0.91 -36.26 -17.91
C GLN A 237 1.31 -36.90 -19.24
N ALA A 238 2.59 -36.77 -19.62
CA ALA A 238 3.17 -37.36 -20.83
C ALA A 238 2.34 -37.11 -22.12
N VAL A 239 2.07 -35.83 -22.43
CA VAL A 239 1.15 -35.36 -23.49
C VAL A 239 1.36 -36.03 -24.84
N ARG A 240 0.27 -36.25 -25.56
CA ARG A 240 0.18 -36.98 -26.83
C ARG A 240 -0.52 -36.09 -27.87
N PRO A 241 -0.36 -36.37 -29.18
CA PRO A 241 -1.10 -35.65 -30.22
C PRO A 241 -2.64 -35.76 -30.14
N SER A 242 -3.18 -36.74 -29.40
CA SER A 242 -4.62 -36.82 -29.07
C SER A 242 -5.07 -35.73 -28.10
N ASP A 243 -4.13 -35.17 -27.35
CA ASP A 243 -4.40 -34.31 -26.20
C ASP A 243 -4.37 -32.83 -26.62
N GLU A 244 -3.87 -32.55 -27.83
CA GLU A 244 -3.97 -31.27 -28.54
C GLU A 244 -5.42 -30.75 -28.63
N GLY A 245 -5.60 -29.43 -28.56
CA GLY A 245 -6.90 -28.76 -28.64
C GLY A 245 -7.12 -27.73 -27.54
N THR A 246 -8.31 -27.12 -27.52
CA THR A 246 -8.68 -26.08 -26.54
C THR A 246 -9.31 -26.69 -25.29
N TYR A 247 -8.86 -26.24 -24.14
CA TYR A 247 -9.36 -26.54 -22.81
C TYR A 247 -10.03 -25.31 -22.23
N ARG A 248 -11.09 -25.49 -21.45
CA ARG A 248 -11.78 -24.40 -20.75
C ARG A 248 -11.84 -24.65 -19.27
N CYS A 249 -11.48 -23.64 -18.49
CA CYS A 249 -11.89 -23.51 -17.11
C CYS A 249 -13.31 -22.94 -17.08
N LEU A 250 -14.25 -23.61 -16.43
CA LEU A 250 -15.64 -23.18 -16.22
C LEU A 250 -15.89 -23.02 -14.72
N ALA A 251 -16.16 -21.80 -14.29
CA ALA A 251 -16.47 -21.47 -12.90
C ALA A 251 -17.96 -21.18 -12.74
N ARG A 252 -18.61 -21.72 -11.69
CA ARG A 252 -20.05 -21.59 -11.46
C ARG A 252 -20.42 -21.43 -9.99
N ASN A 253 -21.28 -20.48 -9.66
CA ASN A 253 -21.88 -20.34 -8.34
C ASN A 253 -23.41 -20.19 -8.41
N ALA A 254 -24.04 -19.68 -7.34
CA ALA A 254 -25.49 -19.50 -7.26
C ALA A 254 -26.03 -18.32 -8.10
N LEU A 255 -25.16 -17.38 -8.49
CA LEU A 255 -25.53 -16.14 -9.18
C LEU A 255 -25.29 -16.24 -10.68
N GLY A 256 -24.18 -16.87 -11.09
CA GLY A 256 -23.82 -16.99 -12.50
C GLY A 256 -22.65 -17.93 -12.77
N GLN A 257 -22.02 -17.74 -13.93
CA GLN A 257 -20.88 -18.53 -14.40
C GLN A 257 -19.91 -17.70 -15.25
N ALA A 258 -18.64 -18.08 -15.26
CA ALA A 258 -17.60 -17.53 -16.14
C ALA A 258 -16.78 -18.66 -16.76
N GLU A 259 -16.27 -18.47 -17.98
CA GLU A 259 -15.38 -19.42 -18.64
C GLU A 259 -14.14 -18.73 -19.21
N ALA A 260 -12.99 -19.43 -19.22
CA ALA A 260 -11.75 -18.98 -19.85
C ALA A 260 -11.10 -20.13 -20.64
N PRO A 261 -10.86 -19.97 -21.95
CA PRO A 261 -10.18 -20.96 -22.79
C PRO A 261 -8.65 -20.82 -22.76
N ALA A 262 -7.96 -21.94 -23.00
CA ALA A 262 -6.54 -22.00 -23.33
C ALA A 262 -6.25 -23.20 -24.24
N SER A 263 -5.25 -23.10 -25.10
CA SER A 263 -4.94 -24.08 -26.15
C SER A 263 -3.71 -24.90 -25.80
N LEU A 264 -3.76 -26.21 -26.04
CA LEU A 264 -2.61 -27.10 -26.03
C LEU A 264 -2.19 -27.43 -27.46
N THR A 265 -0.93 -27.16 -27.81
CA THR A 265 -0.27 -27.60 -29.06
C THR A 265 0.78 -28.66 -28.75
N VAL A 266 0.71 -29.85 -29.38
CA VAL A 266 1.64 -30.96 -29.08
C VAL A 266 2.55 -31.27 -30.28
N LEU A 267 3.83 -30.89 -30.16
CA LEU A 267 4.83 -31.16 -31.19
C LEU A 267 5.41 -32.57 -31.06
N THR A 268 5.53 -33.31 -32.16
CA THR A 268 6.39 -34.50 -32.21
C THR A 268 7.85 -34.07 -32.41
N PRO A 269 8.84 -34.90 -32.04
CA PRO A 269 10.26 -34.61 -32.29
C PRO A 269 10.56 -34.30 -33.76
N ASP A 270 9.88 -34.95 -34.70
CA ASP A 270 10.06 -34.75 -36.14
C ASP A 270 9.60 -33.35 -36.59
N GLN A 271 8.53 -32.81 -36.00
CA GLN A 271 8.07 -31.44 -36.25
C GLN A 271 9.06 -30.41 -35.68
N LEU A 272 9.64 -30.68 -34.52
CA LEU A 272 10.68 -29.82 -33.92
C LEU A 272 11.93 -29.74 -34.81
N ASN A 273 12.33 -30.86 -35.41
CA ASN A 273 13.43 -30.93 -36.39
C ASN A 273 13.09 -30.25 -37.73
N SER A 274 11.82 -30.22 -38.13
CA SER A 274 11.38 -29.70 -39.44
C SER A 274 11.09 -28.19 -39.44
N THR A 275 10.78 -27.60 -38.29
CA THR A 275 10.32 -26.22 -38.16
C THR A 275 11.43 -25.18 -38.10
N GLY A 276 12.69 -25.59 -37.87
CA GLY A 276 13.85 -24.70 -37.99
C GLY A 276 13.90 -23.54 -36.99
N PHE A 277 13.16 -23.63 -35.87
CA PHE A 277 13.25 -22.64 -34.80
C PHE A 277 14.70 -22.50 -34.31
N PRO A 278 15.24 -21.28 -34.20
CA PRO A 278 16.52 -21.08 -33.55
C PRO A 278 16.43 -21.62 -32.12
N GLN A 279 17.33 -22.54 -31.76
CA GLN A 279 17.51 -22.92 -30.38
C GLN A 279 17.97 -21.69 -29.60
N LEU A 280 17.05 -21.03 -28.91
CA LEU A 280 17.42 -20.14 -27.81
C LEU A 280 18.33 -20.96 -26.89
N PRO A 281 19.56 -20.50 -26.62
CA PRO A 281 20.49 -21.29 -25.84
C PRO A 281 19.84 -21.59 -24.50
N ALA A 282 19.79 -22.88 -24.14
CA ALA A 282 19.34 -23.29 -22.82
C ALA A 282 20.15 -22.46 -21.80
N GLN A 283 19.45 -21.73 -20.94
CA GLN A 283 20.12 -20.89 -19.95
C GLN A 283 21.05 -21.81 -19.15
N HIS A 284 22.34 -21.52 -19.25
CA HIS A 284 23.37 -22.33 -18.64
C HIS A 284 23.19 -22.18 -17.13
N LEU A 285 22.57 -23.18 -16.50
CA LEU A 285 22.64 -23.38 -15.07
C LEU A 285 24.11 -23.66 -14.76
N VAL A 286 24.85 -22.58 -14.53
CA VAL A 286 26.23 -22.59 -14.07
C VAL A 286 26.21 -23.40 -12.78
N PRO A 287 26.88 -24.57 -12.71
CA PRO A 287 27.11 -25.23 -11.44
C PRO A 287 27.86 -24.25 -10.54
N GLU A 288 27.44 -24.09 -9.30
CA GLU A 288 28.15 -23.24 -8.34
C GLU A 288 29.58 -23.78 -8.20
N GLU A 289 30.57 -23.04 -8.71
CA GLU A 289 31.97 -23.42 -8.57
C GLU A 289 32.35 -23.36 -7.09
N GLU A 290 32.70 -24.51 -6.53
CA GLU A 290 33.15 -24.62 -5.14
C GLU A 290 34.43 -23.79 -4.98
N ALA A 291 34.32 -22.66 -4.29
CA ALA A 291 35.43 -21.77 -4.06
C ALA A 291 36.43 -22.39 -3.05
N GLU A 292 37.40 -23.15 -3.57
CA GLU A 292 38.58 -23.59 -2.82
C GLU A 292 39.40 -22.36 -2.37
N SER A 293 39.09 -21.84 -1.18
CA SER A 293 39.88 -20.81 -0.53
C SER A 293 41.13 -21.43 0.11
N GLU A 294 42.23 -21.48 -0.64
CA GLU A 294 43.57 -21.74 -0.11
C GLU A 294 44.02 -20.58 0.82
N GLU A 295 43.60 -20.61 2.09
CA GLU A 295 44.33 -19.90 3.16
C GLU A 295 45.23 -20.90 3.90
N GLY A 296 46.49 -20.95 3.48
CA GLY A 296 47.56 -21.66 4.17
C GLY A 296 48.41 -20.70 5.01
N GLU A 297 48.89 -21.21 6.16
CA GLU A 297 49.94 -20.63 7.02
C GLU A 297 49.48 -19.34 7.77
N ASP A 298 49.77 -19.12 9.07
CA ASP A 298 50.96 -19.53 9.83
C ASP A 298 50.74 -19.41 11.38
N TYR A 299 51.72 -19.86 12.18
CA TYR A 299 51.92 -19.70 13.65
C TYR A 299 51.13 -20.54 14.69
N TYR A 300 51.82 -21.60 15.15
CA TYR A 300 52.07 -22.03 16.56
C TYR A 300 51.08 -21.69 17.69
#